data_AF-A0A7S3AH26-F1
#
_entry.id   AF-A0A7S3AH26-F1
#
_cell.length_a   1.000
_cell.length_b   1.000
_cell.length_c   1.000
_cell.angle_alpha   90.00
_cell.angle_beta   90.00
_cell.angle_gamma   90.00
#
_symmetry.space_group_name_H-M   'P 1'
#
loop_
_entity.id
_entity.type
_entity.pdbx_description
1 polymer ?
#
loop_
_entity_poly.entity_id
_entity_poly.type
_entity_poly.pdbx_seq_one_letter_code
_entity_poly.pdbx_strand_id
1 'polypeptide(L)'
;PVVQVQYLNLTAVKKALHVPPDAFFFQCDNGEGFNYHGTTKELMPFYRHVIEETDLRVLVYNGDADPGLNSFYAQNWTAALGYKEKEGWRPWTLDGKKEGWR
;
A
#
# COMPACT_ATOMS: atom_id res chain seq x y z
N PRO A 1 10.46 -13.18 -5.64
CA PRO A 1 10.30 -14.17 -4.55
C PRO A 1 11.60 -14.90 -4.18
N VAL A 2 12.26 -15.57 -5.13
CA VAL A 2 13.41 -16.45 -4.85
C VAL A 2 14.64 -15.69 -4.31
N VAL A 3 14.97 -14.54 -4.88
CA VAL A 3 16.15 -13.75 -4.48
C VAL A 3 16.04 -13.21 -3.05
N GLN A 4 14.86 -12.75 -2.64
CA GLN A 4 14.62 -12.25 -1.28
C GLN A 4 14.83 -13.35 -0.25
N VAL A 5 14.21 -14.53 -0.45
CA VAL A 5 14.34 -15.66 0.47
C VAL A 5 15.78 -16.15 0.55
N GLN A 6 16.49 -16.19 -0.60
CA GLN A 6 17.92 -16.52 -0.63
C GLN A 6 18.76 -15.53 0.19
N TYR A 7 18.54 -14.23 0.03
CA TYR A 7 19.27 -13.19 0.78
C TYR A 7 19.02 -13.29 2.28
N LEU A 8 17.75 -13.42 2.68
CA LEU A 8 17.36 -13.52 4.09
C LEU A 8 17.85 -14.82 4.75
N ASN A 9 18.18 -15.85 3.97
CA ASN A 9 18.72 -17.10 4.48
C ASN A 9 20.25 -17.08 4.71
N LEU A 10 20.97 -16.04 4.27
CA LEU A 10 22.40 -15.93 4.52
C LEU A 10 22.68 -15.81 6.03
N THR A 11 23.63 -16.58 6.54
CA THR A 11 24.04 -16.53 7.96
C THR A 11 24.44 -15.13 8.40
N ALA A 12 25.16 -14.40 7.53
CA ALA A 12 25.56 -13.03 7.81
C ALA A 12 24.35 -12.09 7.95
N VAL A 13 23.33 -12.25 7.10
CA VAL A 13 22.10 -11.46 7.14
C VAL A 13 21.29 -11.81 8.39
N LYS A 14 21.11 -13.09 8.71
CA LYS A 14 20.43 -13.53 9.95
C LYS A 14 21.11 -12.99 11.20
N LYS A 15 22.44 -13.04 11.24
CA LYS A 15 23.25 -12.47 12.33
C LYS A 15 23.07 -10.95 12.42
N ALA A 16 23.08 -10.23 11.30
CA ALA A 16 22.91 -8.77 11.27
C ALA A 16 21.51 -8.32 11.69
N LEU A 17 20.47 -9.11 11.38
CA LEU A 17 19.10 -8.89 11.82
C LEU A 17 18.82 -9.35 13.25
N HIS A 18 19.82 -9.97 13.91
CA HIS A 18 19.69 -10.56 15.25
C HIS A 18 18.57 -11.60 15.38
N VAL A 19 18.35 -12.41 14.35
CA VAL A 19 17.40 -13.54 14.40
C VAL A 19 18.12 -14.87 14.68
N PRO A 20 17.41 -15.89 15.19
CA PRO A 20 17.97 -17.23 15.35
C PRO A 20 18.57 -17.79 14.04
N PRO A 21 19.66 -18.59 14.09
CA PRO A 21 20.25 -19.18 12.89
C PRO A 21 19.28 -20.02 12.06
N ASP A 22 18.31 -20.65 12.72
CA ASP A 22 17.26 -21.51 12.17
C ASP A 22 15.97 -20.75 11.79
N ALA A 23 15.94 -19.42 11.93
CA ALA A 23 14.79 -18.62 11.52
C ALA A 23 14.39 -18.89 10.05
N PHE A 24 13.09 -19.07 9.81
CA PHE A 24 12.52 -19.35 8.49
C PHE A 24 11.80 -18.11 7.95
N PHE A 25 12.27 -17.62 6.79
CA PHE A 25 11.66 -16.48 6.11
C PHE A 25 10.87 -16.94 4.88
N PHE A 26 9.65 -16.42 4.75
CA PHE A 26 8.76 -16.65 3.61
C PHE A 26 7.97 -15.37 3.31
N GLN A 27 7.38 -15.28 2.11
CA GLN A 27 6.86 -14.01 1.59
C GLN A 27 5.45 -13.65 2.12
N CYS A 28 4.57 -14.64 2.29
CA CYS A 28 3.23 -14.46 2.85
C CYS A 28 2.65 -15.84 3.21
N ASP A 29 1.82 -15.91 4.25
CA ASP A 29 1.14 -17.13 4.71
C ASP A 29 -0.23 -17.36 4.07
N ASN A 30 -0.70 -16.44 3.21
CA ASN A 30 -2.08 -16.42 2.69
C ASN A 30 -3.18 -16.61 3.76
N GLY A 31 -2.86 -16.40 5.04
CA GLY A 31 -3.75 -16.65 6.17
C GLY A 31 -3.97 -18.13 6.49
N GLU A 32 -3.05 -19.04 6.16
CA GLU A 32 -3.16 -20.45 6.52
C GLU A 32 -3.26 -20.60 8.05
N GLY A 33 -4.34 -21.24 8.53
CA GLY A 33 -4.63 -21.37 9.97
C GLY A 33 -5.08 -20.08 10.66
N PHE A 34 -5.22 -18.97 9.94
CA PHE A 34 -5.64 -17.69 10.51
C PHE A 34 -7.16 -17.50 10.42
N ASN A 35 -7.84 -17.46 11.58
CA ASN A 35 -9.27 -17.13 11.65
C ASN A 35 -9.47 -15.61 11.73
N TYR A 36 -9.46 -14.94 10.58
CA TYR A 36 -9.68 -13.50 10.50
C TYR A 36 -11.17 -13.15 10.40
N HIS A 37 -11.66 -12.32 11.33
CA HIS A 37 -12.99 -11.74 11.27
C HIS A 37 -12.91 -10.23 11.03
N GLY A 38 -13.28 -9.79 9.83
CA GLY A 38 -13.33 -8.37 9.49
C GLY A 38 -14.43 -7.64 10.23
N THR A 39 -14.06 -6.70 11.11
CA THR A 39 -15.01 -5.89 11.91
C THR A 39 -15.42 -4.59 11.24
N THR A 40 -14.67 -4.15 10.23
CA THR A 40 -14.85 -2.87 9.54
C THR A 40 -14.99 -3.13 8.05
N LYS A 41 -16.16 -2.79 7.49
CA LYS A 41 -16.50 -3.08 6.09
C LYS A 41 -15.91 -2.07 5.12
N GLU A 42 -15.69 -0.84 5.57
CA GLU A 42 -15.21 0.26 4.74
C GLU A 42 -14.54 1.34 5.62
N LEU A 43 -13.65 2.13 5.03
CA LEU A 43 -12.81 3.09 5.75
C LEU A 43 -13.14 4.57 5.46
N MET A 44 -14.14 4.89 4.64
CA MET A 44 -14.47 6.28 4.32
C MET A 44 -14.74 7.13 5.57
N PRO A 45 -15.46 6.66 6.63
CA PRO A 45 -15.61 7.41 7.88
C PRO A 45 -14.26 7.73 8.55
N PHE A 46 -13.33 6.80 8.52
CA PHE A 46 -11.98 7.03 9.06
C PHE A 46 -11.24 8.10 8.25
N TYR A 47 -11.29 8.04 6.92
CA TYR A 47 -10.66 9.07 6.08
C TYR A 47 -11.31 10.44 6.27
N ARG A 48 -12.63 10.51 6.46
CA ARG A 48 -13.32 11.77 6.80
C ARG A 48 -12.83 12.35 8.12
N HIS A 49 -12.77 11.52 9.17
CA HIS A 49 -12.22 11.91 10.46
C HIS A 49 -10.78 12.43 10.34
N VAL A 50 -9.91 11.72 9.61
CA VAL A 50 -8.52 12.16 9.39
C VAL A 50 -8.46 13.53 8.71
N ILE A 51 -9.28 13.76 7.68
CA ILE A 51 -9.28 15.00 6.89
C ILE A 51 -9.88 16.18 7.66
N GLU A 52 -10.91 15.93 8.47
CA GLU A 52 -11.71 16.98 9.11
C GLU A 52 -11.26 17.31 10.53
N GLU A 53 -10.64 16.37 11.24
CA GLU A 53 -10.34 16.48 12.67
C GLU A 53 -8.84 16.43 13.00
N THR A 54 -7.96 16.27 12.00
CA THR A 54 -6.50 16.18 12.23
C THR A 54 -5.70 17.01 11.23
N ASP A 55 -4.42 17.24 11.54
CA ASP A 55 -3.45 17.89 10.63
C ASP A 55 -2.69 16.90 9.74
N LEU A 56 -3.14 15.65 9.64
CA LEU A 56 -2.46 14.63 8.84
C LEU A 56 -2.64 14.88 7.34
N ARG A 57 -1.58 14.61 6.58
CA ARG A 57 -1.60 14.63 5.11
C ARG A 57 -1.76 13.22 4.57
N VAL A 58 -2.75 13.02 3.70
CA VAL A 58 -3.09 11.72 3.11
C VAL A 58 -2.73 11.70 1.63
N LEU A 59 -2.11 10.61 1.18
CA LEU A 59 -1.85 10.32 -0.23
C LEU A 59 -2.40 8.92 -0.56
N VAL A 60 -3.29 8.85 -1.54
CA VAL A 60 -3.75 7.60 -2.15
C VAL A 60 -3.05 7.47 -3.51
N TYR A 61 -2.33 6.37 -3.74
CA TYR A 61 -1.62 6.11 -5.00
C TYR A 61 -1.89 4.69 -5.49
N ASN A 62 -1.97 4.51 -6.81
CA ASN A 62 -2.25 3.22 -7.44
C ASN A 62 -1.38 3.06 -8.69
N GLY A 63 -0.84 1.86 -8.91
CA GLY A 63 -0.25 1.50 -10.20
C GLY A 63 -1.34 1.29 -11.23
N ASP A 64 -1.20 1.87 -12.42
CA ASP A 64 -2.21 1.82 -13.49
C ASP A 64 -2.30 0.44 -14.19
N ALA A 65 -1.28 -0.40 -14.03
CA ALA A 65 -1.21 -1.74 -14.59
C ALA A 65 -1.56 -2.88 -13.60
N ASP A 66 -1.92 -2.57 -12.34
CA ASP A 66 -2.32 -3.61 -11.38
C ASP A 66 -3.75 -4.09 -11.65
N PRO A 67 -3.97 -5.38 -11.97
CA PRO A 67 -5.31 -5.92 -12.17
C PRO A 67 -6.05 -6.23 -10.85
N GLY A 68 -5.35 -6.39 -9.72
CA GLY A 68 -5.94 -6.82 -8.45
C GLY A 68 -6.73 -5.72 -7.75
N LEU A 69 -6.12 -4.55 -7.57
CA LEU A 69 -6.74 -3.35 -7.02
C LEU A 69 -6.50 -2.16 -7.96
N ASN A 70 -7.16 -2.22 -9.12
CA ASN A 70 -6.90 -1.29 -10.21
C ASN A 70 -7.18 0.19 -9.87
N SER A 71 -6.55 1.07 -10.65
CA SER A 71 -6.62 2.52 -10.47
C SER A 71 -8.04 3.10 -10.59
N PHE A 72 -8.93 2.51 -11.40
CA PHE A 72 -10.31 2.99 -11.54
C PHE A 72 -11.13 2.77 -10.26
N TYR A 73 -10.95 1.63 -9.57
CA TYR A 73 -11.61 1.40 -8.29
C TYR A 73 -11.18 2.41 -7.24
N ALA A 74 -9.88 2.68 -7.15
CA ALA A 74 -9.36 3.66 -6.20
C ALA A 74 -9.78 5.10 -6.55
N GLN A 75 -9.80 5.46 -7.84
CA GLN A 75 -10.29 6.76 -8.30
C GLN A 75 -11.77 6.94 -7.94
N ASN A 76 -12.61 5.94 -8.22
CA ASN A 76 -14.04 5.97 -7.87
C ASN A 76 -14.26 6.05 -6.36
N TRP A 77 -13.51 5.27 -5.57
CA TRP A 77 -13.57 5.32 -4.11
C TRP A 77 -13.16 6.69 -3.57
N THR A 78 -12.10 7.29 -4.12
CA THR A 78 -11.60 8.61 -3.70
C THR A 78 -12.60 9.71 -4.08
N ALA A 79 -13.17 9.67 -5.29
CA ALA A 79 -14.19 10.61 -5.72
C ALA A 79 -15.45 10.54 -4.84
N ALA A 80 -15.83 9.34 -4.38
CA ALA A 80 -16.96 9.12 -3.49
C ALA A 80 -16.80 9.71 -2.09
N LEU A 81 -15.59 10.15 -1.69
CA LEU A 81 -15.41 10.93 -0.46
C LEU A 81 -16.07 12.31 -0.55
N GLY A 82 -16.31 12.84 -1.75
CA GLY A 82 -17.13 14.05 -1.97
C GLY A 82 -16.44 15.37 -1.65
N TYR A 83 -15.11 15.38 -1.45
CA TYR A 83 -14.36 16.62 -1.21
C TYR A 83 -14.19 17.44 -2.48
N LYS A 84 -14.19 18.77 -2.32
CA LYS A 84 -13.96 19.70 -3.42
C LYS A 84 -12.54 19.56 -3.95
N GLU A 85 -12.42 19.26 -5.24
CA GLU A 85 -11.15 19.26 -5.97
C GLU A 85 -10.50 20.65 -5.91
N LYS A 86 -9.26 20.71 -5.42
CA LYS A 86 -8.50 21.97 -5.35
C LYS A 86 -7.72 22.24 -6.64
N GLU A 87 -7.25 21.19 -7.29
CA GLU A 87 -6.43 21.25 -8.50
C GLU A 87 -6.86 20.13 -9.44
N GLY A 88 -7.03 20.47 -10.72
CA GLY A 88 -7.42 19.50 -11.75
C GLY A 88 -6.38 18.39 -11.98
N TRP A 89 -6.88 17.24 -12.44
CA TRP A 89 -6.07 16.11 -12.90
C TRP A 89 -5.01 16.52 -13.92
N ARG A 90 -3.75 16.19 -13.67
CA ARG A 90 -2.61 16.60 -14.50
C ARG A 90 -1.45 15.62 -14.42
N PRO A 91 -0.57 15.58 -15.43
CA PRO A 91 0.57 14.69 -15.40
C PRO A 91 1.51 15.01 -14.23
N TRP A 92 2.00 13.96 -13.59
CA TRP A 92 3.17 13.99 -12.72
C TRP A 92 4.39 13.62 -13.56
N THR A 93 5.45 14.42 -13.46
CA THR A 93 6.66 14.25 -14.27
C THR A 93 7.93 14.24 -13.43
N LEU A 94 8.89 13.43 -13.86
CA LEU A 94 10.25 13.40 -13.35
C LEU A 94 11.19 13.53 -14.56
N ASP A 95 12.13 14.48 -14.50
CA ASP A 95 13.08 14.75 -15.60
C ASP A 95 12.43 14.94 -16.98
N GLY A 96 11.25 15.58 -17.00
CA GLY A 96 10.49 15.85 -18.22
C GLY A 96 9.73 14.63 -18.79
N LYS A 97 9.79 13.47 -18.14
CA LYS A 97 9.04 12.27 -18.52
C LYS A 97 7.78 12.13 -17.68
N LYS A 98 6.70 11.66 -18.29
CA LYS A 98 5.44 11.39 -17.60
C LYS A 98 5.58 10.09 -16.83
N GLU A 99 5.49 10.20 -15.51
CA GLU A 99 5.59 9.08 -14.58
C GLU A 99 4.20 8.66 -14.05
N GLY A 100 3.19 9.51 -14.23
CA GLY A 100 1.82 9.22 -13.82
C GLY A 100 0.91 10.43 -13.93
N TRP A 101 -0.17 10.41 -13.15
CA TRP A 101 -1.16 11.47 -13.06
C TRP A 101 -1.50 11.76 -11.60
N ARG A 102 -1.91 12.99 -11.30
CA ARG A 102 -2.31 13.45 -9.96
C ARG A 102 -3.29 14.61 -10.02
#